data_AF-A2QCN4-F1
#
_entry.id   AF-A2QCN4-F1
#
_cell.length_a   1.000
_cell.length_b   1.000
_cell.length_c   1.000
_cell.angle_alpha   90.00
_cell.angle_beta   90.00
_cell.angle_gamma   90.00
#
_symmetry.space_group_name_H-M   'P 1'
#
loop_
_entity.id
_entity.type
_entity.pdbx_description
1 polymer ?
#
loop_
_entity_poly.entity_id
_entity_poly.type
_entity_poly.pdbx_seq_one_letter_code
_entity_poly.pdbx_strand_id
1 'polypeptide(L)'
;QIEFLLLKGKPSLDSDRLVERLDSADPLQSLMILASKVRQLISEPSSASDSLQSFGITKLASWIDSCRHLDLELVQWTQTLPELWLPLETRAYTGEDVLTYREMITAVIWAHYRVLRIFIHGAMADLFRALVSMVNSPGIQREASQHEADGLQLSLDMISDSCRSVPFCFGEIDMFGNPMPPSEQGMSRVRAFYLYSMLWPLWYILSCGLATPEQTQMIRGVMARTGSEAGIKLATMLASYDGEDAMANMPQLYSLERSVREVSVM
;
A
#
# COMPACT_ATOMS: atom_id res chain seq x y z
N GLN A 1 -1.77 -15.03 29.73
CA GLN A 1 -2.61 -14.68 28.55
C GLN A 1 -4.09 -15.06 28.70
N ILE A 2 -4.47 -16.04 29.53
CA ILE A 2 -5.88 -16.42 29.76
C ILE A 2 -6.64 -15.44 30.68
N GLU A 3 -5.96 -14.69 31.54
CA GLU A 3 -6.58 -13.71 32.45
C GLU A 3 -7.21 -12.50 31.72
N PHE A 4 -6.82 -12.24 30.46
CA PHE A 4 -7.32 -11.10 29.68
C PHE A 4 -8.75 -11.31 29.15
N LEU A 5 -9.18 -12.56 28.95
CA LEU A 5 -10.56 -12.88 28.55
C LEU A 5 -11.55 -12.76 29.72
N LEU A 6 -11.06 -12.75 30.97
CA LEU A 6 -11.88 -12.70 32.18
C LEU A 6 -12.21 -11.27 32.63
N LEU A 7 -11.37 -10.30 32.25
CA LEU A 7 -11.59 -8.89 32.53
C LEU A 7 -12.16 -8.25 31.27
N LYS A 8 -13.44 -7.82 31.33
CA LYS A 8 -14.14 -7.03 30.28
C LYS A 8 -13.49 -5.65 29.99
N GLY A 9 -12.17 -5.53 30.06
CA GLY A 9 -11.42 -4.37 29.63
C GLY A 9 -11.37 -4.34 28.11
N LYS A 10 -11.63 -3.17 27.53
CA LYS A 10 -11.42 -2.93 26.10
C LYS A 10 -9.93 -3.15 25.81
N PRO A 11 -9.53 -4.08 24.91
CA PRO A 11 -8.14 -4.18 24.53
C PRO A 11 -7.71 -2.89 23.82
N SER A 12 -6.96 -2.04 24.51
CA SER A 12 -6.10 -1.07 23.85
C SER A 12 -4.85 -1.85 23.42
N LEU A 13 -4.90 -2.42 22.23
CA LEU A 13 -3.72 -2.98 21.59
C LEU A 13 -2.83 -1.80 21.19
N ASP A 14 -1.78 -1.56 21.97
CA ASP A 14 -0.79 -0.54 21.66
C ASP A 14 0.04 -1.04 20.47
N SER A 15 -0.18 -0.42 19.30
CA SER A 15 0.47 -0.81 18.05
C SER A 15 1.99 -0.72 18.14
N ASP A 16 2.50 0.25 18.91
CA ASP A 16 3.93 0.53 18.97
C ASP A 16 4.65 -0.56 19.77
N ARG A 17 4.02 -1.04 20.85
CA ARG A 17 4.52 -2.18 21.65
C ARG A 17 4.47 -3.52 20.91
N LEU A 18 3.63 -3.64 19.88
CA LEU A 18 3.63 -4.82 19.01
C LEU A 18 4.81 -4.78 18.04
N VAL A 19 5.10 -3.61 17.48
CA VAL A 19 6.23 -3.40 16.56
C VAL A 19 7.55 -3.73 17.24
N GLU A 20 7.73 -3.35 18.51
CA GLU A 20 8.92 -3.68 19.31
C GLU A 20 9.19 -5.18 19.48
N ARG A 21 8.19 -6.04 19.24
CA ARG A 21 8.30 -7.50 19.40
C ARG A 21 8.50 -8.22 18.07
N LEU A 22 8.47 -7.51 16.95
CA LEU A 22 8.64 -8.09 15.63
C LEU A 22 10.11 -8.43 15.38
N ASP A 23 10.34 -9.57 14.73
CA ASP A 23 11.66 -10.01 14.29
C ASP A 23 12.03 -9.32 12.98
N SER A 24 13.08 -8.50 13.00
CA SER A 24 13.56 -7.81 11.81
C SER A 24 14.28 -8.73 10.81
N ALA A 25 14.62 -9.96 11.21
CA ALA A 25 15.18 -10.96 10.30
C ALA A 25 14.12 -11.67 9.45
N ASP A 26 12.85 -11.65 9.87
CA ASP A 26 11.74 -12.21 9.10
C ASP A 26 11.22 -11.18 8.07
N PRO A 27 11.16 -11.52 6.76
CA PRO A 27 10.78 -10.58 5.71
C PRO A 27 9.42 -9.91 5.86
N LEU A 28 8.42 -10.62 6.38
CA LEU A 28 7.08 -10.07 6.59
C LEU A 28 7.12 -9.08 7.75
N GLN A 29 7.69 -9.52 8.88
CA GLN A 29 7.75 -8.72 10.10
C GLN A 29 8.62 -7.47 9.91
N SER A 30 9.72 -7.56 9.18
CA SER A 30 10.54 -6.39 8.84
C SER A 30 9.77 -5.38 7.98
N LEU A 31 8.96 -5.83 7.02
CA LEU A 31 8.10 -4.93 6.23
C LEU A 31 7.01 -4.29 7.09
N MET A 32 6.45 -5.03 8.07
CA MET A 32 5.48 -4.48 9.03
C MET A 32 6.11 -3.40 9.92
N ILE A 33 7.36 -3.58 10.34
CA ILE A 33 8.13 -2.54 11.05
C ILE A 33 8.25 -1.29 10.15
N LEU A 34 8.66 -1.44 8.88
CA LEU A 34 8.77 -0.31 7.95
C LEU A 34 7.43 0.40 7.72
N ALA A 35 6.34 -0.35 7.54
CA ALA A 35 5.00 0.21 7.39
C ALA A 35 4.56 1.03 8.62
N SER A 36 4.93 0.59 9.83
CA SER A 36 4.65 1.35 11.06
C SER A 36 5.41 2.67 11.13
N LYS A 37 6.67 2.71 10.68
CA LYS A 37 7.46 3.95 10.61
C LYS A 37 6.86 4.94 9.61
N VAL A 38 6.39 4.45 8.46
CA VAL A 38 5.68 5.27 7.48
C VAL A 38 4.40 5.86 8.09
N ARG A 39 3.63 5.07 8.83
CA ARG A 39 2.44 5.57 9.56
C ARG A 39 2.79 6.69 10.55
N GLN A 40 3.88 6.53 11.31
CA GLN A 40 4.33 7.56 12.26
C GLN A 40 4.67 8.86 11.51
N LEU A 41 5.39 8.77 10.39
CA LEU A 41 5.72 9.92 9.56
C LEU A 41 4.49 10.67 9.02
N ILE A 42 3.42 9.96 8.69
CA ILE A 42 2.16 10.56 8.18
C ILE A 42 1.28 11.12 9.31
N SER A 43 1.36 10.53 10.50
CA SER A 43 0.54 10.96 11.65
C SER A 43 1.04 12.29 12.25
N GLU A 44 2.33 12.60 12.12
CA GLU A 44 2.92 13.87 12.58
C GLU A 44 2.36 15.12 11.86
N PRO A 45 2.15 15.14 10.52
CA PRO A 45 1.52 16.26 9.82
C PRO A 45 0.00 16.39 10.03
N SER A 46 -0.74 15.30 10.24
CA SER A 46 -2.23 15.29 10.26
C SER A 46 -2.86 15.85 11.55
N SER A 47 -2.09 16.01 12.63
CA SER A 47 -2.60 16.52 13.92
C SER A 47 -2.94 18.03 13.94
N ALA A 48 -2.62 18.76 12.86
CA ALA A 48 -3.04 20.14 12.68
C ALA A 48 -3.75 20.27 11.33
N SER A 49 -4.88 20.97 11.29
CA SER A 49 -5.62 21.37 10.07
C SER A 49 -4.84 22.40 9.23
N ASP A 50 -3.51 22.35 9.27
CA ASP A 50 -2.64 23.34 8.68
C ASP A 50 -2.07 22.81 7.36
N SER A 51 -2.11 23.64 6.31
CA SER A 51 -1.52 23.29 5.01
C SER A 51 -0.03 22.96 5.18
N LEU A 52 0.54 22.10 4.32
CA LEU A 52 1.98 21.75 4.41
C LEU A 52 2.91 22.99 4.41
N GLN A 53 2.45 24.10 3.82
CA GLN A 53 3.13 25.39 3.78
C GLN A 53 3.22 26.11 5.14
N SER A 54 2.39 25.74 6.11
CA SER A 54 2.42 26.26 7.48
C SER A 54 3.64 25.76 8.26
N PHE A 55 4.17 24.59 7.87
CA PHE A 55 5.33 24.00 8.49
C PHE A 55 6.58 24.73 7.98
N GLY A 56 7.41 25.21 8.89
CA GLY A 56 8.64 25.91 8.53
C GLY A 56 9.58 25.05 7.68
N ILE A 57 10.44 25.71 6.90
CA ILE A 57 11.41 25.10 5.98
C ILE A 57 12.19 23.94 6.62
N THR A 58 12.67 24.12 7.85
CA THR A 58 13.44 23.10 8.59
C THR A 58 12.64 21.82 8.83
N LYS A 59 11.33 21.94 9.10
CA LYS A 59 10.46 20.79 9.35
C LYS A 59 10.17 20.03 8.06
N LEU A 60 9.91 20.75 6.96
CA LEU A 60 9.77 20.15 5.63
C LEU A 60 11.03 19.39 5.21
N ALA A 61 12.21 20.00 5.42
CA ALA A 61 13.49 19.35 5.14
C ALA A 61 13.67 18.06 5.97
N SER A 62 13.36 18.10 7.27
CA SER A 62 13.45 16.90 8.11
C SER A 62 12.50 15.78 7.67
N TRP A 63 11.31 16.11 7.18
CA TRP A 63 10.38 15.10 6.67
C TRP A 63 10.85 14.51 5.33
N ILE A 64 11.42 15.33 4.44
CA ILE A 64 12.06 14.83 3.20
C ILE A 64 13.18 13.85 3.55
N ASP A 65 14.03 14.18 4.51
CA ASP A 65 15.13 13.30 4.95
C ASP A 65 14.60 12.01 5.58
N SER A 66 13.52 12.08 6.37
CA SER A 66 12.86 10.88 6.91
C SER A 66 12.28 9.99 5.81
N CYS A 67 11.61 10.56 4.80
CA CYS A 67 11.11 9.80 3.66
C CYS A 67 12.25 9.11 2.90
N ARG A 68 13.37 9.80 2.66
CA ARG A 68 14.56 9.23 2.02
C ARG A 68 15.15 8.08 2.81
N HIS A 69 15.23 8.23 4.13
CA HIS A 69 15.72 7.17 4.99
C HIS A 69 14.83 5.92 4.90
N LEU A 70 13.50 6.11 4.93
CA LEU A 70 12.55 5.01 4.80
C LEU A 70 12.60 4.34 3.42
N ASP A 71 12.73 5.11 2.34
CA ASP A 71 12.91 4.52 1.01
C ASP A 71 14.21 3.71 0.93
N LEU A 72 15.29 4.21 1.52
CA LEU A 72 16.56 3.47 1.60
C LEU A 72 16.40 2.16 2.39
N GLU A 73 15.70 2.18 3.53
CA GLU A 73 15.41 0.96 4.30
C GLU A 73 14.58 -0.04 3.47
N LEU A 74 13.62 0.43 2.66
CA LEU A 74 12.83 -0.42 1.76
C LEU A 74 13.67 -1.00 0.62
N VAL A 75 14.61 -0.23 0.07
CA VAL A 75 15.56 -0.75 -0.93
C VAL A 75 16.49 -1.79 -0.30
N GLN A 76 16.96 -1.55 0.92
CA GLN A 76 17.79 -2.52 1.63
C GLN A 76 17.01 -3.80 1.96
N TRP A 77 15.74 -3.67 2.33
CA TRP A 77 14.88 -4.82 2.59
C TRP A 77 14.90 -5.81 1.42
N THR A 78 14.71 -5.37 0.18
CA THR A 78 14.73 -6.26 -1.00
C THR A 78 16.08 -6.94 -1.23
N GLN A 79 17.18 -6.28 -0.87
CA GLN A 79 18.53 -6.82 -1.01
C GLN A 79 18.86 -7.90 0.04
N THR A 80 18.15 -7.92 1.16
CA THR A 80 18.35 -8.89 2.25
C THR A 80 17.46 -10.12 2.18
N LEU A 81 16.54 -10.16 1.20
CA LEU A 81 15.59 -11.26 1.07
C LEU A 81 16.25 -12.55 0.59
N PRO A 82 15.89 -13.72 1.15
CA PRO A 82 16.24 -15.00 0.55
C PRO A 82 15.64 -15.14 -0.86
N GLU A 83 16.31 -15.87 -1.74
CA GLU A 83 15.87 -16.10 -3.14
C GLU A 83 14.41 -16.59 -3.25
N LEU A 84 14.01 -17.44 -2.30
CA LEU A 84 12.65 -17.93 -2.10
C LEU A 84 11.57 -16.84 -2.11
N TRP A 85 11.90 -15.65 -1.62
CA TRP A 85 10.99 -14.53 -1.46
C TRP A 85 10.93 -13.64 -2.69
N LEU A 86 11.84 -13.81 -3.66
CA LEU A 86 11.90 -12.94 -4.82
C LEU A 86 10.77 -13.26 -5.82
N PRO A 87 10.27 -12.26 -6.57
CA PRO A 87 9.35 -12.50 -7.67
C PRO A 87 9.99 -13.40 -8.72
N LEU A 88 9.19 -14.30 -9.29
CA LEU A 88 9.57 -15.15 -10.40
C LEU A 88 8.95 -14.58 -11.67
N GLU A 89 9.79 -14.27 -12.65
CA GLU A 89 9.30 -13.92 -13.98
C GLU A 89 8.99 -15.21 -14.74
N THR A 90 7.75 -15.32 -15.22
CA THR A 90 7.33 -16.44 -16.06
C THR A 90 6.41 -15.94 -17.17
N ARG A 91 6.20 -16.78 -18.18
CA ARG A 91 5.26 -16.52 -19.25
C ARG A 91 3.96 -17.27 -18.97
N ALA A 92 2.86 -16.55 -18.86
CA ALA A 92 1.55 -17.15 -18.67
C ALA A 92 1.11 -17.95 -19.91
N TYR A 93 0.15 -18.85 -19.73
CA TYR A 93 -0.49 -19.58 -20.84
C TYR A 93 -1.15 -18.66 -21.88
N THR A 94 -1.48 -17.42 -21.50
CA THR A 94 -1.99 -16.36 -22.41
C THR A 94 -0.90 -15.78 -23.31
N GLY A 95 0.38 -16.08 -23.03
CA GLY A 95 1.53 -15.55 -23.74
C GLY A 95 2.08 -14.24 -23.15
N GLU A 96 1.50 -13.72 -22.08
CA GLU A 96 1.90 -12.51 -21.37
C GLU A 96 2.99 -12.79 -20.32
N ASP A 97 3.86 -11.81 -20.08
CA ASP A 97 4.90 -11.89 -19.04
C ASP A 97 4.31 -11.49 -17.69
N VAL A 98 4.33 -12.42 -16.75
CA VAL A 98 3.69 -12.28 -15.43
C VAL A 98 4.70 -12.46 -14.30
N LEU A 99 4.34 -11.95 -13.12
CA LEU A 99 5.10 -12.15 -11.89
C LEU A 99 4.38 -13.16 -11.00
N THR A 100 5.05 -14.27 -10.72
CA THR A 100 4.58 -15.31 -9.80
C THR A 100 5.49 -15.38 -8.57
N TYR A 101 5.07 -16.16 -7.58
CA TYR A 101 5.81 -16.34 -6.34
C TYR A 101 5.66 -17.79 -5.89
N ARG A 102 6.54 -18.24 -4.99
CA ARG A 102 6.38 -19.60 -4.42
C ARG A 102 5.11 -19.72 -3.59
N GLU A 103 4.73 -18.66 -2.88
CA GLU A 103 3.55 -18.63 -2.04
C GLU A 103 2.73 -17.35 -2.27
N MET A 104 1.40 -17.47 -2.13
CA MET A 104 0.48 -16.34 -2.32
C MET A 104 0.70 -15.23 -1.29
N ILE A 105 1.08 -15.57 -0.05
CA ILE A 105 1.41 -14.58 0.98
C ILE A 105 2.61 -13.71 0.56
N THR A 106 3.63 -14.30 -0.09
CA THR A 106 4.78 -13.55 -0.62
C THR A 106 4.34 -12.52 -1.65
N ALA A 107 3.41 -12.89 -2.53
CA ALA A 107 2.85 -11.98 -3.52
C ALA A 107 2.12 -10.78 -2.88
N VAL A 108 1.34 -11.04 -1.83
CA VAL A 108 0.65 -10.00 -1.04
C VAL A 108 1.65 -9.06 -0.39
N ILE A 109 2.73 -9.58 0.18
CA ILE A 109 3.79 -8.79 0.81
C ILE A 109 4.48 -7.89 -0.20
N TRP A 110 4.82 -8.41 -1.39
CA TRP A 110 5.35 -7.60 -2.48
C TRP A 110 4.38 -6.52 -2.95
N ALA A 111 3.08 -6.81 -3.03
CA ALA A 111 2.09 -5.80 -3.37
C ALA A 111 2.09 -4.64 -2.36
N HIS A 112 2.18 -4.93 -1.06
CA HIS A 112 2.28 -3.91 -0.01
C HIS A 112 3.59 -3.12 -0.08
N TYR A 113 4.72 -3.80 -0.31
CA TYR A 113 6.01 -3.16 -0.51
C TYR A 113 5.96 -2.12 -1.65
N ARG A 114 5.41 -2.50 -2.81
CA ARG A 114 5.33 -1.64 -4.00
C ARG A 114 4.51 -0.38 -3.71
N VAL A 115 3.32 -0.53 -3.14
CA VAL A 115 2.46 0.63 -2.84
C VAL A 115 3.02 1.50 -1.73
N LEU A 116 3.77 0.92 -0.78
CA LEU A 116 4.46 1.70 0.25
C LEU A 116 5.53 2.62 -0.37
N ARG A 117 6.28 2.12 -1.37
CA ARG A 117 7.25 2.93 -2.10
C ARG A 117 6.58 4.00 -2.96
N ILE A 118 5.52 3.66 -3.70
CA ILE A 118 4.72 4.66 -4.45
C ILE A 118 4.25 5.77 -3.49
N PHE A 119 3.74 5.38 -2.32
CA PHE A 119 3.30 6.32 -1.30
C PHE A 119 4.41 7.25 -0.82
N ILE A 120 5.59 6.71 -0.47
CA ILE A 120 6.72 7.52 0.02
C ILE A 120 7.18 8.51 -1.06
N HIS A 121 7.25 8.08 -2.32
CA HIS A 121 7.61 8.97 -3.43
C HIS A 121 6.57 10.06 -3.69
N GLY A 122 5.27 9.74 -3.59
CA GLY A 122 4.19 10.73 -3.63
C GLY A 122 4.31 11.76 -2.50
N ALA A 123 4.52 11.29 -1.27
CA ALA A 123 4.71 12.16 -0.11
C ALA A 123 5.95 13.06 -0.26
N MET A 124 7.08 12.53 -0.76
CA MET A 124 8.27 13.34 -1.05
C MET A 124 7.99 14.42 -2.09
N ALA A 125 7.28 14.09 -3.17
CA ALA A 125 6.93 15.06 -4.20
C ALA A 125 6.08 16.22 -3.64
N ASP A 126 5.11 15.92 -2.77
CA ASP A 126 4.30 16.93 -2.10
C ASP A 126 5.12 17.82 -1.16
N LEU A 127 6.05 17.23 -0.39
CA LEU A 127 6.97 17.96 0.46
C LEU A 127 7.91 18.87 -0.33
N PHE A 128 8.47 18.38 -1.45
CA PHE A 128 9.29 19.18 -2.34
C PHE A 128 8.50 20.32 -2.97
N ARG A 129 7.25 20.08 -3.40
CA ARG A 129 6.39 21.12 -3.95
C ARG A 129 6.10 22.22 -2.92
N ALA A 130 5.85 21.83 -1.66
CA ALA A 130 5.71 22.78 -0.56
C ALA A 130 7.02 23.57 -0.33
N LEU A 131 8.16 22.90 -0.29
CA LEU A 131 9.47 23.52 -0.08
C LEU A 131 9.83 24.52 -1.20
N VAL A 132 9.64 24.15 -2.46
CA VAL A 132 9.87 25.02 -3.63
C VAL A 132 8.97 26.26 -3.59
N SER A 133 7.73 26.12 -3.10
CA SER A 133 6.82 27.27 -2.95
C SER A 133 7.28 28.28 -1.88
N MET A 134 8.07 27.83 -0.91
CA MET A 134 8.58 28.67 0.19
C MET A 134 9.99 29.21 -0.08
N VAL A 135 10.80 28.49 -0.86
CA VAL A 135 12.22 28.80 -1.08
C VAL A 135 12.51 28.93 -2.56
N ASN A 136 12.83 30.17 -2.99
CA ASN A 136 13.27 30.43 -4.35
C ASN A 136 14.77 30.11 -4.52
N SER A 137 15.11 28.82 -4.58
CA SER A 137 16.47 28.32 -4.79
C SER A 137 16.53 27.44 -6.05
N PRO A 138 17.37 27.77 -7.05
CA PRO A 138 17.56 26.94 -8.24
C PRO A 138 18.05 25.52 -7.93
N GLY A 139 18.80 25.35 -6.83
CA GLY A 139 19.26 24.04 -6.38
C GLY A 139 18.11 23.15 -5.92
N ILE A 140 17.24 23.70 -5.06
CA ILE A 140 16.06 23.00 -4.53
C ILE A 140 15.07 22.70 -5.65
N GLN A 141 14.88 23.62 -6.59
CA GLN A 141 14.02 23.39 -7.76
C GLN A 141 14.54 22.24 -8.63
N ARG A 142 15.85 22.21 -8.92
CA ARG A 142 16.46 21.11 -9.69
C ARG A 142 16.31 19.77 -8.97
N GLU A 143 16.58 19.74 -7.68
CA GLU A 143 16.45 18.54 -6.85
C GLU A 143 15.01 18.03 -6.81
N ALA A 144 14.04 18.93 -6.62
CA ALA A 144 12.61 18.61 -6.66
C ALA A 144 12.20 18.03 -8.02
N SER A 145 12.59 18.66 -9.13
CA SER A 145 12.27 18.15 -10.47
C SER A 145 12.90 16.79 -10.76
N GLN A 146 14.14 16.55 -10.31
CA GLN A 146 14.79 15.25 -10.45
C GLN A 146 14.05 14.18 -9.64
N HIS A 147 13.71 14.47 -8.38
CA HIS A 147 12.96 13.53 -7.54
C HIS A 147 11.56 13.22 -8.07
N GLU A 148 10.87 14.21 -8.64
CA GLU A 148 9.56 14.02 -9.26
C GLU A 148 9.66 13.09 -10.48
N ALA A 149 10.65 13.30 -11.35
CA ALA A 149 10.87 12.45 -12.53
C ALA A 149 11.24 11.01 -12.14
N ASP A 150 12.21 10.84 -11.23
CA ASP A 150 12.65 9.52 -10.78
C ASP A 150 11.55 8.79 -10.00
N GLY A 151 10.82 9.50 -9.14
CA GLY A 151 9.70 8.96 -8.38
C GLY A 151 8.52 8.56 -9.25
N LEU A 152 8.24 9.32 -10.32
CA LEU A 152 7.22 8.96 -11.30
C LEU A 152 7.59 7.68 -12.05
N GLN A 153 8.81 7.60 -12.59
CA GLN A 153 9.26 6.41 -13.30
C GLN A 153 9.20 5.16 -12.41
N LEU A 154 9.72 5.27 -11.19
CA LEU A 154 9.66 4.20 -10.21
C LEU A 154 8.22 3.78 -9.92
N SER A 155 7.31 4.73 -9.75
CA SER A 155 5.92 4.42 -9.44
C SER A 155 5.23 3.69 -10.60
N LEU A 156 5.49 4.10 -11.84
CA LEU A 156 4.99 3.42 -13.04
C LEU A 156 5.51 1.97 -13.13
N ASP A 157 6.79 1.76 -12.85
CA ASP A 157 7.39 0.41 -12.85
C ASP A 157 6.75 -0.48 -11.77
N MET A 158 6.56 0.07 -10.55
CA MET A 158 5.91 -0.64 -9.44
C MET A 158 4.44 -0.96 -9.72
N ILE A 159 3.71 -0.08 -10.43
CA ILE A 159 2.33 -0.33 -10.86
C ILE A 159 2.30 -1.43 -11.93
N SER A 160 3.21 -1.37 -12.90
CA SER A 160 3.35 -2.39 -13.95
C SER A 160 3.58 -3.77 -13.33
N ASP A 161 4.54 -3.89 -12.42
CA ASP A 161 4.82 -5.14 -11.71
C ASP A 161 3.66 -5.61 -10.83
N SER A 162 2.93 -4.68 -10.21
CA SER A 162 1.71 -5.01 -9.47
C SER A 162 0.68 -5.64 -10.40
N CYS A 163 0.43 -5.04 -11.57
CA CYS A 163 -0.49 -5.58 -12.58
C CYS A 163 -0.02 -6.94 -13.12
N ARG A 164 1.26 -7.10 -13.42
CA ARG A 164 1.86 -8.39 -13.85
C ARG A 164 1.69 -9.50 -12.81
N SER A 165 1.57 -9.16 -11.52
CA SER A 165 1.34 -10.13 -10.44
C SER A 165 -0.13 -10.46 -10.17
N VAL A 166 -1.08 -9.68 -10.72
CA VAL A 166 -2.52 -9.86 -10.46
C VAL A 166 -3.01 -11.26 -10.84
N PRO A 167 -2.71 -11.84 -12.01
CA PRO A 167 -3.21 -13.18 -12.35
C PRO A 167 -2.82 -14.24 -11.31
N PHE A 168 -1.59 -14.14 -10.77
CA PHE A 168 -1.13 -15.03 -9.71
C PHE A 168 -1.82 -14.76 -8.37
N CYS A 169 -1.86 -13.48 -7.94
CA CYS A 169 -2.47 -13.08 -6.66
C CYS A 169 -3.96 -13.46 -6.56
N PHE A 170 -4.66 -13.50 -7.68
CA PHE A 170 -6.08 -13.84 -7.74
C PHE A 170 -6.34 -15.33 -8.01
N GLY A 171 -5.27 -16.13 -8.18
CA GLY A 171 -5.33 -17.56 -8.41
C GLY A 171 -5.95 -17.91 -9.77
N GLU A 172 -5.71 -17.08 -10.78
CA GLU A 172 -6.01 -17.36 -12.18
C GLU A 172 -4.92 -18.26 -12.79
N ILE A 173 -3.67 -18.09 -12.33
CA ILE A 173 -2.51 -18.91 -12.72
C ILE A 173 -1.76 -19.50 -11.52
N ASP A 174 -1.06 -20.61 -11.76
CA ASP A 174 -0.11 -21.21 -10.81
C ASP A 174 1.26 -20.52 -10.85
N MET A 175 2.21 -21.01 -10.05
CA MET A 175 3.56 -20.43 -10.00
C MET A 175 4.36 -20.56 -11.31
N PHE A 176 3.94 -21.45 -12.21
CA PHE A 176 4.56 -21.68 -13.51
C PHE A 176 3.85 -20.93 -14.64
N GLY A 177 2.75 -20.23 -14.36
CA GLY A 177 1.97 -19.51 -15.37
C GLY A 177 0.87 -20.34 -16.05
N ASN A 178 0.61 -21.56 -15.56
CA ASN A 178 -0.48 -22.40 -16.08
C ASN A 178 -1.82 -21.98 -15.45
N PRO A 179 -2.95 -22.17 -16.16
CA PRO A 179 -4.25 -21.85 -15.61
C PRO A 179 -4.56 -22.73 -14.39
N MET A 180 -5.03 -22.11 -13.30
CA MET A 180 -5.50 -22.83 -12.13
C MET A 180 -6.91 -23.39 -12.39
N PRO A 181 -7.20 -24.66 -12.03
CA PRO A 181 -8.52 -25.22 -12.22
C PRO A 181 -9.55 -24.47 -11.37
N PRO A 182 -10.78 -24.27 -11.87
CA PRO A 182 -11.85 -23.71 -11.07
C PRO A 182 -12.10 -24.61 -9.86
N SER A 183 -12.16 -24.01 -8.67
CA SER A 183 -12.35 -24.77 -7.43
C SER A 183 -13.75 -25.39 -7.41
N GLU A 184 -13.84 -26.72 -7.50
CA GLU A 184 -15.10 -27.46 -7.41
C GLU A 184 -15.81 -27.30 -6.05
N GLN A 185 -15.07 -26.91 -5.00
CA GLN A 185 -15.56 -26.78 -3.63
C GLN A 185 -15.80 -25.32 -3.21
N GLY A 186 -15.81 -24.39 -4.16
CA GLY A 186 -15.91 -22.95 -3.87
C GLY A 186 -14.61 -22.37 -3.31
N MET A 187 -14.66 -21.12 -2.83
CA MET A 187 -13.46 -20.40 -2.41
C MET A 187 -13.01 -20.80 -1.00
N SER A 188 -11.75 -21.24 -0.85
CA SER A 188 -11.19 -21.52 0.47
C SER A 188 -11.06 -20.23 1.29
N ARG A 189 -11.23 -20.32 2.61
CA ARG A 189 -11.07 -19.16 3.52
C ARG A 189 -9.69 -18.52 3.43
N VAL A 190 -8.66 -19.34 3.21
CA VAL A 190 -7.28 -18.90 3.03
C VAL A 190 -7.13 -18.08 1.74
N ARG A 191 -7.75 -18.49 0.63
CA ARG A 191 -7.79 -17.71 -0.61
C ARG A 191 -8.54 -16.39 -0.41
N ALA A 192 -9.69 -16.40 0.26
CA ALA A 192 -10.45 -15.19 0.55
C ALA A 192 -9.65 -14.16 1.39
N PHE A 193 -8.83 -14.62 2.34
CA PHE A 193 -7.93 -13.76 3.11
C PHE A 193 -6.93 -13.03 2.20
N TYR A 194 -6.24 -13.74 1.31
CA TYR A 194 -5.27 -13.12 0.41
C TYR A 194 -5.92 -12.14 -0.58
N LEU A 195 -7.08 -12.50 -1.13
CA LEU A 195 -7.86 -11.59 -1.99
C LEU A 195 -8.26 -10.31 -1.25
N TYR A 196 -8.67 -10.44 0.01
CA TYR A 196 -8.98 -9.29 0.85
C TYR A 196 -7.74 -8.43 1.12
N SER A 197 -6.59 -9.06 1.42
CA SER A 197 -5.33 -8.36 1.64
C SER A 197 -4.83 -7.60 0.40
N MET A 198 -5.17 -8.04 -0.81
CA MET A 198 -4.82 -7.35 -2.06
C MET A 198 -5.68 -6.12 -2.35
N LEU A 199 -6.81 -5.93 -1.66
CA LEU A 199 -7.71 -4.81 -1.94
C LEU A 199 -7.07 -3.45 -1.70
N TRP A 200 -6.34 -3.30 -0.58
CA TRP A 200 -5.73 -2.03 -0.25
C TRP A 200 -4.61 -1.63 -1.22
N PRO A 201 -3.63 -2.50 -1.57
CA PRO A 201 -2.65 -2.18 -2.59
C PRO A 201 -3.27 -1.79 -3.94
N LEU A 202 -4.24 -2.58 -4.42
CA LEU A 202 -4.86 -2.31 -5.71
C LEU A 202 -5.72 -1.04 -5.70
N TRP A 203 -6.41 -0.76 -4.59
CA TRP A 203 -7.17 0.48 -4.45
C TRP A 203 -6.23 1.69 -4.42
N TYR A 204 -5.11 1.60 -3.71
CA TYR A 204 -4.13 2.68 -3.68
C TYR A 204 -3.59 2.99 -5.08
N ILE A 205 -3.31 1.97 -5.89
CA ILE A 205 -2.91 2.13 -7.30
C ILE A 205 -4.00 2.87 -8.11
N LEU A 206 -5.27 2.52 -7.93
CA LEU A 206 -6.38 3.23 -8.58
C LEU A 206 -6.47 4.70 -8.12
N SER A 207 -6.24 4.97 -6.83
CA SER A 207 -6.38 6.29 -6.24
C SER A 207 -5.20 7.23 -6.46
N CYS A 208 -3.99 6.69 -6.72
CA CYS A 208 -2.79 7.52 -6.89
C CYS A 208 -2.75 8.26 -8.24
N GLY A 209 -3.63 7.93 -9.20
CA GLY A 209 -3.76 8.64 -10.47
C GLY A 209 -2.65 8.35 -11.50
N LEU A 210 -1.79 7.37 -11.25
CA LEU A 210 -0.64 7.05 -12.11
C LEU A 210 -0.86 5.83 -13.04
N ALA A 211 -1.87 5.00 -12.77
CA ALA A 211 -2.15 3.81 -13.56
C ALA A 211 -2.68 4.17 -14.96
N THR A 212 -2.29 3.42 -15.99
CA THR A 212 -2.84 3.61 -17.34
C THR A 212 -4.33 3.22 -17.38
N PRO A 213 -5.10 3.65 -18.40
CA PRO A 213 -6.49 3.24 -18.55
C PRO A 213 -6.68 1.72 -18.60
N GLU A 214 -5.76 1.01 -19.25
CA GLU A 214 -5.78 -0.46 -19.37
C GLU A 214 -5.53 -1.12 -18.00
N GLN A 215 -4.53 -0.63 -17.25
CA GLN A 215 -4.25 -1.10 -15.89
C GLN A 215 -5.43 -0.82 -14.96
N THR A 216 -6.03 0.37 -15.06
CA THR A 216 -7.21 0.78 -14.30
C THR A 216 -8.38 -0.17 -14.58
N GLN A 217 -8.66 -0.44 -15.86
CA GLN A 217 -9.72 -1.35 -16.27
C GLN A 217 -9.46 -2.78 -15.78
N MET A 218 -8.22 -3.26 -15.89
CA MET A 218 -7.81 -4.57 -15.38
C MET A 218 -8.07 -4.69 -13.87
N ILE A 219 -7.56 -3.74 -13.08
CA ILE A 219 -7.70 -3.75 -11.62
C ILE A 219 -9.18 -3.69 -11.21
N ARG A 220 -9.96 -2.78 -11.81
CA ARG A 220 -11.41 -2.68 -11.55
C ARG A 220 -12.14 -3.98 -11.91
N GLY A 221 -11.82 -4.57 -13.05
CA GLY A 221 -12.39 -5.84 -13.49
C GLY A 221 -12.12 -6.97 -12.51
N VAL A 222 -10.88 -7.07 -12.02
CA VAL A 222 -10.45 -8.08 -11.05
C VAL A 222 -11.13 -7.88 -9.69
N MET A 223 -11.20 -6.63 -9.20
CA MET A 223 -11.92 -6.31 -7.96
C MET A 223 -13.42 -6.61 -8.06
N ALA A 224 -14.06 -6.30 -9.20
CA ALA A 224 -15.47 -6.58 -9.43
C ALA A 224 -15.76 -8.09 -9.45
N ARG A 225 -14.95 -8.88 -10.18
CA ARG A 225 -15.04 -10.35 -10.19
C ARG A 225 -14.86 -10.91 -8.78
N THR A 226 -13.83 -10.48 -8.08
CA THR A 226 -13.55 -10.89 -6.70
C THR A 226 -14.70 -10.56 -5.75
N GLY A 227 -15.29 -9.38 -5.86
CA GLY A 227 -16.43 -9.00 -5.03
C GLY A 227 -17.65 -9.88 -5.28
N SER A 228 -17.91 -10.24 -6.55
CA SER A 228 -19.01 -11.13 -6.94
C SER A 228 -18.77 -12.59 -6.50
N GLU A 229 -17.59 -13.14 -6.81
CA GLU A 229 -17.27 -14.56 -6.61
C GLU A 229 -16.92 -14.89 -5.16
N ALA A 230 -16.22 -14.00 -4.46
CA ALA A 230 -15.80 -14.19 -3.07
C ALA A 230 -16.81 -13.61 -2.07
N GLY A 231 -17.83 -12.88 -2.54
CA GLY A 231 -18.79 -12.17 -1.68
C GLY A 231 -18.18 -10.98 -0.92
N ILE A 232 -17.02 -10.47 -1.35
CA ILE A 232 -16.32 -9.37 -0.69
C ILE A 232 -16.92 -8.04 -1.18
N LYS A 233 -17.97 -7.57 -0.49
CA LYS A 233 -18.68 -6.31 -0.84
C LYS A 233 -17.76 -5.10 -1.01
N LEU A 234 -16.70 -5.03 -0.20
CA LEU A 234 -15.71 -3.96 -0.29
C LEU A 234 -15.03 -3.94 -1.67
N ALA A 235 -14.72 -5.11 -2.24
CA ALA A 235 -14.09 -5.19 -3.56
C ALA A 235 -15.00 -4.62 -4.66
N THR A 236 -16.30 -4.91 -4.62
CA THR A 236 -17.28 -4.33 -5.56
C THR A 236 -17.37 -2.82 -5.42
N MET A 237 -17.39 -2.29 -4.19
CA MET A 237 -17.41 -0.85 -3.94
C MET A 237 -16.16 -0.15 -4.50
N LEU A 238 -14.98 -0.71 -4.23
CA LEU A 238 -13.71 -0.14 -4.71
C LEU A 238 -13.58 -0.24 -6.24
N ALA A 239 -14.16 -1.26 -6.87
CA ALA A 239 -14.19 -1.38 -8.33
C ALA A 239 -15.01 -0.28 -9.01
N SER A 240 -16.08 0.19 -8.37
CA SER A 240 -16.92 1.30 -8.83
C SER A 240 -16.42 2.68 -8.41
N TYR A 241 -15.27 2.77 -7.75
CA TYR A 241 -14.74 4.02 -7.26
C TYR A 241 -14.17 4.87 -8.42
N ASP A 242 -14.83 5.99 -8.71
CA ASP A 242 -14.44 6.95 -9.76
C ASP A 242 -13.77 8.23 -9.20
N GLY A 243 -13.32 8.22 -7.94
CA GLY A 243 -12.53 9.31 -7.36
C GLY A 243 -13.31 10.52 -6.84
N GLU A 244 -14.53 10.78 -7.32
CA GLU A 244 -15.22 12.06 -7.06
C GLU A 244 -16.29 12.07 -5.95
N ASP A 245 -16.86 10.93 -5.55
CA ASP A 245 -17.97 10.93 -4.58
C ASP A 245 -17.83 9.78 -3.57
N ALA A 246 -17.99 10.10 -2.27
CA ALA A 246 -18.17 9.18 -1.13
C ALA A 246 -16.98 8.82 -0.21
N MET A 247 -16.07 9.75 0.12
CA MET A 247 -15.43 9.69 1.46
C MET A 247 -16.47 9.69 2.61
N ALA A 248 -17.73 10.05 2.32
CA ALA A 248 -18.84 10.06 3.27
C ALA A 248 -19.44 8.66 3.59
N ASN A 249 -19.27 7.63 2.72
CA ASN A 249 -19.98 6.35 2.86
C ASN A 249 -19.08 5.10 2.96
N MET A 250 -17.76 5.26 3.07
CA MET A 250 -16.86 4.13 3.34
C MET A 250 -17.12 3.57 4.76
N PRO A 251 -17.29 2.24 4.93
CA PRO A 251 -17.31 1.61 6.24
C PRO A 251 -16.04 1.99 6.99
N GLN A 252 -16.19 2.50 8.21
CA GLN A 252 -15.18 3.13 9.05
C GLN A 252 -13.99 2.23 9.48
N LEU A 253 -13.68 1.16 8.76
CA LEU A 253 -12.58 0.25 9.09
C LEU A 253 -11.19 0.81 8.77
N TYR A 254 -11.11 1.87 7.94
CA TYR A 254 -9.83 2.51 7.57
C TYR A 254 -9.83 4.04 7.76
N SER A 255 -10.87 4.59 8.40
CA SER A 255 -10.84 5.99 8.86
C SER A 255 -10.07 6.06 10.18
N LEU A 256 -8.80 6.43 10.12
CA LEU A 256 -8.06 6.96 11.26
C LEU A 256 -8.42 8.44 11.54
N GLU A 257 -9.41 8.98 10.84
CA GLU A 257 -9.86 10.36 10.98
C GLU A 257 -11.39 10.42 11.13
N ARG A 258 -11.85 10.20 12.36
CA ARG A 258 -13.06 10.85 12.88
C ARG A 258 -13.02 10.92 14.40
N SER A 259 -12.18 11.82 14.92
CA SER A 259 -12.48 12.45 16.20
C SER A 259 -12.56 13.94 15.95
N VAL A 260 -13.80 14.44 15.94
CA VAL A 260 -14.28 15.77 16.33
C VAL A 260 -15.57 15.99 15.54
N ARG A 261 -16.67 15.46 16.05
CA ARG A 261 -18.04 15.97 15.88
C ARG A 261 -19.00 15.11 16.69
N GLU A 262 -18.82 15.10 18.00
CA GLU A 262 -19.88 14.71 18.95
C GLU A 262 -19.50 15.08 20.40
N VAL A 263 -19.05 16.32 20.61
CA VAL A 263 -19.16 16.98 21.92
C VAL A 263 -19.44 18.46 21.66
N SER A 264 -20.67 18.77 21.27
CA SER A 264 -21.30 20.07 21.55
C SER A 264 -22.79 20.02 21.22
N VAL A 265 -23.53 19.25 22.00
CA VAL A 265 -24.92 19.61 22.31
C VAL A 265 -25.08 19.44 23.82
N MET A 266 -24.72 20.50 24.53
CA MET A 266 -25.44 20.94 25.73
C MET A 266 -26.09 22.27 25.37
#